data_AF-A0A8T7K0Z7-F1
#
_entry.id   AF-A0A8T7K0Z7-F1
#
_cell.length_a   1.000
_cell.length_b   1.000
_cell.length_c   1.000
_cell.angle_alpha   90.00
_cell.angle_beta   90.00
_cell.angle_gamma   90.00
#
_symmetry.space_group_name_H-M   'P 1'
#
loop_
_entity.id
_entity.type
_entity.pdbx_description
1 polymer ?
#
loop_
_entity_poly.entity_id
_entity_poly.type
_entity_poly.pdbx_seq_one_letter_code
_entity_poly.pdbx_strand_id
1 'polypeptide(L)'
;MAGFDNDLSNFEAQINENLKLLSSKKSAARREAALWLGESGEPRVIETMVSAYQKERDPGVKAALEYGLGMFRALEQALDRGEEKRVLDLLKKVTNEGKRGSALPISPRALTGVLIGLVISLVVLAGLNLTTGGLSLGGGDTAAPTQVAQSADATPLLQIVDALDALLVNTRNNANTLQAQYQAAVDGAFGDNNCAAFYNALQPYTLSAADDSANPGLAALVQRLNSAQTRFAEARAALDQACLSSPPVLSADQANAALQTVAAIQSDLTTVELDLVEWRARAVPTPVPTQESATPENAAPEEDTAQAAILRQAALMTDLVDNMTDTRGPIVLLDQNWSEAQTGGDSGCRQVDPVIPEDYALPSEVASASSNLVQAQTAVNLGLQLLRDGWTLYRTSCANNRLTANASTGLLTASSAQGAFDSARTLLNAVRSGG
;
A
#
# COMPACT_ATOMS: atom_id res chain seq x y z
N MET A 1 21.37 18.43 -21.96
CA MET A 1 21.25 16.97 -21.79
C MET A 1 22.60 16.32 -21.49
N ALA A 2 23.70 16.66 -22.18
CA ALA A 2 25.04 16.07 -21.95
C ALA A 2 25.62 16.14 -20.51
N GLY A 3 25.14 17.05 -19.63
CA GLY A 3 25.56 17.11 -18.24
C GLY A 3 24.93 16.03 -17.35
N PHE A 4 23.65 15.72 -17.58
CA PHE A 4 22.89 14.77 -16.76
C PHE A 4 23.39 13.33 -16.97
N ASP A 5 23.73 12.96 -18.21
CA ASP A 5 24.24 11.63 -18.53
C ASP A 5 25.61 11.37 -17.88
N ASN A 6 26.45 12.41 -17.76
CA ASN A 6 27.74 12.32 -17.09
C ASN A 6 27.56 12.16 -15.56
N ASP A 7 26.63 12.89 -14.95
CA ASP A 7 26.34 12.80 -13.51
C ASP A 7 25.80 11.42 -13.13
N LEU A 8 24.91 10.85 -13.95
CA LEU A 8 24.38 9.50 -13.73
C LEU A 8 25.48 8.43 -13.85
N SER A 9 26.33 8.49 -14.88
CA SER A 9 27.43 7.54 -15.05
C SER A 9 28.43 7.60 -13.88
N ASN A 10 28.73 8.80 -13.38
CA ASN A 10 29.60 8.98 -12.21
C ASN A 10 28.97 8.44 -10.92
N PHE A 11 27.65 8.57 -10.77
CA PHE A 11 26.92 8.00 -9.64
C PHE A 11 26.94 6.46 -9.67
N GLU A 12 26.67 5.85 -10.83
CA GLU A 12 26.74 4.39 -10.99
C GLU A 12 28.16 3.85 -10.76
N ALA A 13 29.20 4.58 -11.18
CA ALA A 13 30.58 4.22 -10.89
C ALA A 13 30.86 4.21 -9.37
N GLN A 14 30.34 5.18 -8.63
CA GLN A 14 30.48 5.24 -7.16
C GLN A 14 29.71 4.13 -6.46
N ILE A 15 28.51 3.75 -6.93
CA ILE A 15 27.78 2.59 -6.41
C ILE A 15 28.65 1.33 -6.54
N ASN A 16 29.18 1.09 -7.73
CA ASN A 16 30.01 -0.08 -8.02
C ASN A 16 31.33 -0.10 -7.22
N GLU A 17 31.95 1.06 -7.00
CA GLU A 17 33.13 1.18 -6.16
C GLU A 17 32.80 0.83 -4.70
N ASN A 18 31.73 1.39 -4.13
CA ASN A 18 31.36 1.14 -2.75
C ASN A 18 30.91 -0.31 -2.52
N LEU A 19 30.22 -0.93 -3.47
CA LEU A 19 29.92 -2.37 -3.43
C LEU A 19 31.20 -3.22 -3.35
N LYS A 20 32.26 -2.86 -4.08
CA LYS A 20 33.57 -3.54 -3.96
C LYS A 20 34.20 -3.29 -2.60
N LEU A 21 34.10 -2.06 -2.07
CA LEU A 21 34.66 -1.70 -0.77
C LEU A 21 33.98 -2.42 0.40
N LEU A 22 32.73 -2.88 0.28
CA LEU A 22 32.10 -3.78 1.28
C LEU A 22 32.87 -5.09 1.47
N SER A 23 33.67 -5.53 0.49
CA SER A 23 34.53 -6.71 0.60
C SER A 23 35.98 -6.37 0.98
N SER A 24 36.28 -5.11 1.32
CA SER A 24 37.62 -4.67 1.69
C SER A 24 38.12 -5.34 2.96
N LYS A 25 39.42 -5.64 3.02
CA LYS A 25 40.08 -6.13 4.25
C LYS A 25 40.06 -5.09 5.38
N LYS A 26 39.93 -3.79 5.05
CA LYS A 26 39.92 -2.69 6.02
C LYS A 26 38.50 -2.43 6.51
N SER A 27 38.25 -2.60 7.81
CA SER A 27 36.92 -2.34 8.41
C SER A 27 36.48 -0.88 8.22
N ALA A 28 37.40 0.09 8.31
CA ALA A 28 37.09 1.49 8.05
C ALA A 28 36.48 1.72 6.65
N ALA A 29 37.04 1.07 5.62
CA ALA A 29 36.54 1.19 4.24
C ALA A 29 35.18 0.51 4.06
N ARG A 30 34.97 -0.66 4.68
CA ARG A 30 33.66 -1.34 4.65
C ARG A 30 32.58 -0.50 5.34
N ARG A 31 32.92 0.10 6.48
CA ARG A 31 32.01 0.97 7.23
C ARG A 31 31.60 2.19 6.42
N GLU A 32 32.57 2.87 5.80
CA GLU A 32 32.31 4.04 4.96
C GLU A 32 31.46 3.68 3.74
N ALA A 33 31.77 2.55 3.09
CA ALA A 33 30.97 2.05 1.98
C ALA A 33 29.53 1.70 2.38
N ALA A 34 29.33 1.08 3.55
CA ALA A 34 28.00 0.75 4.06
C ALA A 34 27.15 2.01 4.33
N LEU A 35 27.75 3.04 4.93
CA LEU A 35 27.07 4.32 5.14
C LEU A 35 26.73 4.98 3.81
N TRP A 36 27.69 5.03 2.88
CA TRP A 36 27.49 5.64 1.57
C TRP A 36 26.37 4.96 0.79
N LEU A 37 26.36 3.62 0.75
CA LEU A 37 25.34 2.85 0.01
C LEU A 37 23.95 3.04 0.61
N GLY A 38 23.83 3.06 1.95
CA GLY A 38 22.57 3.35 2.62
C GLY A 38 22.04 4.77 2.34
N GLU A 39 22.92 5.76 2.36
CA GLU A 39 22.56 7.16 2.10
C GLU A 39 22.28 7.42 0.61
N SER A 40 22.85 6.64 -0.30
CA SER A 40 22.63 6.77 -1.75
C SER A 40 21.18 6.49 -2.17
N GLY A 41 20.44 5.72 -1.37
CA GLY A 41 19.06 5.34 -1.66
C GLY A 41 18.89 4.42 -2.88
N GLU A 42 19.97 3.85 -3.42
CA GLU A 42 19.93 2.94 -4.57
C GLU A 42 19.38 1.55 -4.17
N PRO A 43 18.17 1.13 -4.60
CA PRO A 43 17.55 -0.11 -4.13
C PRO A 43 18.31 -1.38 -4.52
N ARG A 44 19.06 -1.36 -5.63
CA ARG A 44 19.81 -2.54 -6.13
C ARG A 44 20.88 -3.05 -5.16
N VAL A 45 21.30 -2.24 -4.18
CA VAL A 45 22.36 -2.61 -3.24
C VAL A 45 21.85 -3.37 -2.01
N ILE A 46 20.54 -3.38 -1.77
CA ILE A 46 19.92 -3.91 -0.54
C ILE A 46 20.32 -5.36 -0.29
N GLU A 47 20.17 -6.25 -1.28
CA GLU A 47 20.52 -7.67 -1.13
C GLU A 47 22.00 -7.87 -0.78
N THR A 48 22.88 -7.08 -1.41
CA THR A 48 24.33 -7.15 -1.13
C THR A 48 24.64 -6.66 0.29
N MET A 49 24.01 -5.57 0.73
CA MET A 49 24.16 -5.06 2.10
C MET A 49 23.61 -6.04 3.15
N VAL A 50 22.48 -6.69 2.90
CA VAL A 50 21.95 -7.76 3.78
C VAL A 50 22.93 -8.92 3.87
N SER A 51 23.47 -9.38 2.74
CA SER A 51 24.47 -10.46 2.74
C SER A 51 25.75 -10.06 3.49
N ALA A 52 26.20 -8.81 3.32
CA ALA A 52 27.34 -8.27 4.05
C ALA A 52 27.06 -8.22 5.56
N TYR A 53 25.88 -7.75 5.96
CA TYR A 53 25.47 -7.65 7.37
C TYR A 53 25.48 -9.00 8.09
N GLN A 54 24.98 -10.05 7.43
CA GLN A 54 24.95 -11.40 7.98
C GLN A 54 26.35 -11.99 8.20
N LYS A 55 27.32 -11.63 7.35
CA LYS A 55 28.70 -12.15 7.39
C LYS A 55 29.67 -11.28 8.19
N GLU A 56 29.29 -10.04 8.49
CA GLU A 56 30.16 -9.07 9.15
C GLU A 56 30.39 -9.41 10.63
N ARG A 57 31.66 -9.28 11.05
CA ARG A 57 32.10 -9.54 12.43
C ARG A 57 32.50 -8.27 13.16
N ASP A 58 32.91 -7.23 12.43
CA ASP A 58 33.25 -5.93 13.02
C ASP A 58 31.97 -5.20 13.45
N PRO A 59 31.82 -4.86 14.75
CA PRO A 59 30.60 -4.24 15.25
C PRO A 59 30.36 -2.85 14.67
N GLY A 60 31.41 -2.10 14.32
CA GLY A 60 31.29 -0.78 13.72
C GLY A 60 30.80 -0.82 12.27
N VAL A 61 31.25 -1.82 11.50
CA VAL A 61 30.73 -2.06 10.15
C VAL A 61 29.30 -2.58 10.20
N LYS A 62 29.00 -3.48 11.15
CA LYS A 62 27.65 -4.03 11.33
C LYS A 62 26.62 -2.95 11.65
N ALA A 63 26.97 -2.01 12.55
CA ALA A 63 26.13 -0.86 12.86
C ALA A 63 25.91 0.07 11.64
N ALA A 64 26.92 0.25 10.79
CA ALA A 64 26.78 1.05 9.57
C ALA A 64 25.88 0.37 8.53
N LEU A 65 25.97 -0.96 8.39
CA LEU A 65 25.08 -1.74 7.54
C LEU A 65 23.64 -1.71 8.05
N GLU A 66 23.44 -1.84 9.37
CA GLU A 66 22.13 -1.70 10.00
C GLU A 66 21.52 -0.32 9.78
N TYR A 67 22.32 0.74 9.96
CA TYR A 67 21.91 2.11 9.65
C TYR A 67 21.49 2.26 8.19
N GLY A 68 22.31 1.79 7.25
CA GLY A 68 22.02 1.91 5.83
C GLY A 68 20.78 1.12 5.40
N LEU A 69 20.60 -0.10 5.91
CA LEU A 69 19.38 -0.89 5.72
C LEU A 69 18.15 -0.21 6.32
N GLY A 70 18.29 0.46 7.47
CA GLY A 70 17.25 1.26 8.08
C GLY A 70 16.80 2.44 7.21
N MET A 71 17.70 3.06 6.43
CA MET A 71 17.35 4.13 5.49
C MET A 71 16.44 3.62 4.36
N PHE A 72 16.69 2.43 3.82
CA PHE A 72 15.80 1.83 2.81
C PHE A 72 14.41 1.54 3.38
N ARG A 73 14.32 1.04 4.62
CA ARG A 73 13.03 0.83 5.28
C ARG A 73 12.28 2.14 5.55
N ALA A 74 13.00 3.19 5.94
CA ALA A 74 12.40 4.51 6.14
C ALA A 74 11.89 5.11 4.81
N LEU A 75 12.60 4.85 3.71
CA LEU A 75 12.21 5.23 2.35
C LEU A 75 10.92 4.52 1.92
N GLU A 76 10.87 3.20 2.08
CA GLU A 76 9.68 2.37 1.82
C GLU A 76 8.47 2.87 2.60
N GLN A 77 8.62 3.08 3.92
CA GLN A 77 7.54 3.62 4.75
C GLN A 77 7.10 5.03 4.36
N ALA A 78 7.99 5.86 3.81
CA ALA A 78 7.62 7.18 3.34
C ALA A 78 6.82 7.10 2.02
N LEU A 79 7.19 6.19 1.13
CA LEU A 79 6.43 5.90 -0.09
C LEU A 79 5.04 5.34 0.24
N ASP A 80 4.95 4.40 1.19
CA ASP A 80 3.67 3.83 1.64
C ASP A 80 2.71 4.88 2.25
N ARG A 81 3.26 6.00 2.76
CA ARG A 81 2.49 7.14 3.28
C ARG A 81 2.13 8.18 2.20
N GLY A 82 2.43 7.92 0.94
CA GLY A 82 2.22 8.87 -0.16
C GLY A 82 3.16 10.09 -0.13
N GLU A 83 4.30 10.01 0.57
CA GLU A 83 5.29 11.10 0.63
C GLU A 83 6.23 11.12 -0.59
N GLU A 84 5.78 10.68 -1.77
CA GLU A 84 6.62 10.41 -2.95
C GLU A 84 7.40 11.65 -3.40
N LYS A 85 6.75 12.83 -3.41
CA LYS A 85 7.40 14.10 -3.77
C LYS A 85 8.57 14.43 -2.85
N ARG A 86 8.40 14.20 -1.54
CA ARG A 86 9.43 14.45 -0.53
C ARG A 86 10.59 13.46 -0.68
N VAL A 87 10.27 12.20 -0.95
CA VAL A 87 11.25 11.14 -1.22
C VAL A 87 12.08 11.48 -2.46
N LEU A 88 11.44 11.84 -3.56
CA LEU A 88 12.10 12.25 -4.80
C LEU A 88 12.98 13.48 -4.59
N ASP A 89 12.54 14.48 -3.83
CA ASP A 89 13.35 15.66 -3.50
C ASP A 89 14.58 15.31 -2.66
N LEU A 90 14.46 14.37 -1.73
CA LEU A 90 15.59 13.90 -0.92
C LEU A 90 16.59 13.11 -1.77
N LEU A 91 16.12 12.17 -2.60
CA LEU A 91 16.97 11.41 -3.52
C LEU A 91 17.66 12.36 -4.50
N LYS A 92 16.93 13.33 -5.07
CA LYS A 92 17.49 14.34 -5.96
C LYS A 92 18.57 15.18 -5.28
N LYS A 93 18.42 15.55 -4.01
CA LYS A 93 19.46 16.26 -3.25
C LYS A 93 20.70 15.40 -3.01
N VAL A 94 20.52 14.11 -2.72
CA VAL A 94 21.65 13.19 -2.54
C VAL A 94 22.39 12.99 -3.87
N THR A 95 21.66 12.70 -4.96
CA THR A 95 22.24 12.42 -6.27
C THR A 95 22.86 13.66 -6.92
N ASN A 96 22.20 14.82 -6.89
CA ASN A 96 22.63 16.01 -7.62
C ASN A 96 23.47 16.98 -6.78
N GLU A 97 23.20 17.10 -5.48
CA GLU A 97 23.92 18.06 -4.62
C GLU A 97 25.02 17.39 -3.79
N GLY A 98 25.10 16.05 -3.79
CA GLY A 98 26.02 15.28 -2.94
C GLY A 98 25.80 15.53 -1.44
N LYS A 99 24.67 16.15 -1.06
CA LYS A 99 24.37 16.54 0.32
C LYS A 99 23.78 15.34 1.05
N ARG A 100 24.62 14.69 1.85
CA ARG A 100 24.24 13.63 2.78
C ARG A 100 23.54 14.24 3.99
N GLY A 101 22.49 13.57 4.48
CA GLY A 101 21.84 13.97 5.71
C GLY A 101 22.83 13.94 6.87
N SER A 102 23.02 15.04 7.58
CA SER A 102 23.85 15.03 8.78
C SER A 102 23.12 14.22 9.86
N ALA A 103 23.74 13.15 10.37
CA ALA A 103 23.25 12.48 11.56
C ALA A 103 23.01 13.52 12.66
N LEU A 104 21.80 13.55 13.23
CA LEU A 104 21.51 14.41 14.37
C LEU A 104 22.57 14.14 15.44
N PRO A 105 23.25 15.17 15.98
CA PRO A 105 24.32 15.01 16.97
C PRO A 105 23.74 14.71 18.36
N ILE A 106 22.83 13.75 18.44
CA ILE A 106 22.29 13.27 19.70
C ILE A 106 23.25 12.21 20.18
N SER A 107 24.03 12.55 21.21
CA SER A 107 24.96 11.58 21.80
C SER A 107 24.16 10.35 22.28
N PRO A 108 24.67 9.11 22.09
CA PRO A 108 23.99 7.89 22.55
C PRO A 108 23.64 7.94 24.03
N ARG A 109 24.45 8.64 24.83
CA ARG A 109 24.23 8.88 26.27
C ARG A 109 22.98 9.72 26.55
N ALA A 110 22.68 10.71 25.71
CA ALA A 110 21.46 11.51 25.85
C ALA A 110 20.21 10.66 25.58
N LEU A 111 20.29 9.77 24.58
CA LEU A 111 19.19 8.86 24.23
C LEU A 111 18.97 7.80 25.33
N THR A 112 20.05 7.25 25.89
CA THR A 112 19.97 6.39 27.09
C THR A 112 19.38 7.13 28.29
N GLY A 113 19.72 8.41 28.48
CA GLY A 113 19.14 9.24 29.55
C GLY A 113 17.64 9.43 29.41
N VAL A 114 17.16 9.69 28.19
CA VAL A 114 15.71 9.79 27.89
C VAL A 114 15.01 8.46 28.13
N LEU A 115 15.62 7.34 27.70
CA LEU A 115 15.05 6.02 27.87
C LEU A 115 14.97 5.60 29.34
N ILE A 116 16.00 5.90 30.14
CA ILE A 116 15.98 5.73 31.60
C ILE A 116 14.88 6.61 32.22
N GLY A 117 14.74 7.87 31.79
CA GLY A 117 13.68 8.77 32.24
C GLY A 117 12.28 8.21 31.97
N LEU A 118 12.05 7.67 30.78
CA LEU A 118 10.79 7.03 30.40
C LEU A 118 10.50 5.77 31.23
N VAL A 119 11.51 4.93 31.47
CA VAL A 119 11.36 3.74 32.32
C VAL A 119 11.03 4.13 33.77
N ILE A 120 11.70 5.15 34.31
CA ILE A 120 11.40 5.67 35.65
C ILE A 120 9.96 6.21 35.68
N SER A 121 9.54 6.97 34.66
CA SER A 121 8.18 7.49 34.58
C SER A 121 7.13 6.37 34.49
N LEU A 122 7.42 5.30 33.75
CA LEU A 122 6.57 4.11 33.66
C LEU A 122 6.45 3.40 35.02
N VAL A 123 7.56 3.24 35.74
CA VAL A 123 7.57 2.62 37.08
C VAL A 123 6.79 3.48 38.08
N VAL A 124 6.90 4.81 38.01
CA VAL A 124 6.11 5.74 38.82
C VAL A 124 4.62 5.62 38.51
N LEU A 125 4.25 5.57 37.23
CA LEU A 125 2.86 5.38 36.80
C LEU A 125 2.29 4.01 37.23
N ALA A 126 3.08 2.95 37.12
CA ALA A 126 2.69 1.61 37.56
C ALA A 126 2.54 1.54 39.09
N GLY A 127 3.45 2.16 39.84
CA GLY A 127 3.37 2.26 41.30
C GLY A 127 2.17 3.08 41.77
N LEU A 128 1.89 4.21 41.13
CA LEU A 128 0.69 5.01 41.38
C LEU A 128 -0.57 4.19 41.13
N ASN A 129 -0.65 3.44 40.03
CA ASN A 129 -1.80 2.60 39.68
C ASN A 129 -2.03 1.45 40.68
N LEU A 130 -0.97 0.92 41.29
CA LEU A 130 -1.08 -0.13 42.32
C LEU A 130 -1.53 0.42 43.68
N THR A 131 -1.10 1.63 44.06
CA THR A 131 -1.45 2.22 45.37
C THR A 131 -2.83 2.86 45.43
N THR A 132 -3.38 3.30 44.30
CA THR A 132 -4.74 3.87 44.25
C THR A 132 -5.84 2.82 44.18
N GLY A 133 -5.50 1.52 44.28
CA GLY A 133 -6.46 0.43 44.28
C GLY A 133 -7.19 0.36 42.94
N GLY A 134 -6.47 -0.08 41.89
CA GLY A 134 -7.02 -0.50 40.60
C GLY A 134 -8.18 0.35 40.12
N LEU A 135 -7.88 1.39 39.35
CA LEU A 135 -8.87 2.15 38.57
C LEU A 135 -9.72 1.17 37.75
N SER A 136 -10.83 0.77 38.35
CA SER A 136 -11.93 0.09 37.70
C SER A 136 -12.48 1.09 36.70
N LEU A 137 -12.13 0.91 35.42
CA LEU A 137 -12.79 1.57 34.29
C LEU A 137 -14.17 0.95 34.04
N GLY A 138 -14.90 0.66 35.12
CA GLY A 138 -16.28 0.22 35.11
C GLY A 138 -17.21 1.41 35.18
N GLY A 139 -17.89 1.70 34.07
CA GLY A 139 -19.29 2.17 34.07
C GLY A 139 -19.62 3.43 34.87
N GLY A 140 -18.76 4.45 34.84
CA GLY A 140 -19.14 5.78 35.32
C GLY A 140 -19.88 6.51 34.20
N ASP A 141 -21.17 6.77 34.40
CA ASP A 141 -21.95 7.76 33.67
C ASP A 141 -21.17 9.08 33.64
N THR A 142 -20.39 9.26 32.58
CA THR A 142 -19.75 10.54 32.30
C THR A 142 -20.87 11.43 31.83
N ALA A 143 -21.35 12.28 32.75
CA ALA A 143 -22.05 13.49 32.38
C ALA A 143 -21.21 14.16 31.28
N ALA A 144 -21.73 14.10 30.06
CA ALA A 144 -21.07 14.64 28.89
C ALA A 144 -20.67 16.08 29.24
N PRO A 145 -19.39 16.48 29.01
CA PRO A 145 -19.07 17.88 29.06
C PRO A 145 -20.06 18.56 28.10
N THR A 146 -20.88 19.46 28.64
CA THR A 146 -21.73 20.34 27.82
C THR A 146 -20.75 21.28 27.12
N GLN A 147 -20.16 20.78 26.04
CA GLN A 147 -19.45 21.61 25.08
C GLN A 147 -20.52 22.52 24.51
N VAL A 148 -20.38 23.81 24.82
CA VAL A 148 -21.10 24.87 24.15
C VAL A 148 -20.83 24.65 22.66
N ALA A 149 -21.88 24.34 21.90
CA ALA A 149 -21.80 24.05 20.47
C ALA A 149 -21.25 25.29 19.75
N GLN A 150 -19.93 25.40 19.65
CA GLN A 150 -19.30 26.14 18.58
C GLN A 150 -19.71 25.39 17.32
N SER A 151 -20.43 26.08 16.45
CA SER A 151 -20.79 25.61 15.13
C SER A 151 -19.51 25.16 14.43
N ALA A 152 -19.22 23.86 14.49
CA ALA A 152 -18.13 23.29 13.74
C ALA A 152 -18.58 23.35 12.29
N ASP A 153 -17.97 24.25 11.53
CA ASP A 153 -18.19 24.31 10.09
C ASP A 153 -17.94 22.92 9.49
N ALA A 154 -18.73 22.55 8.48
CA ALA A 154 -18.57 21.26 7.80
C ALA A 154 -17.16 21.16 7.22
N THR A 155 -16.52 20.02 7.43
CA THR A 155 -15.21 19.70 6.87
C THR A 155 -15.34 19.67 5.35
N PRO A 156 -14.38 20.22 4.57
CA PRO A 156 -14.41 20.11 3.12
C PRO A 156 -14.49 18.64 2.69
N LEU A 157 -15.45 18.30 1.82
CA LEU A 157 -15.73 16.90 1.42
C LEU A 157 -14.46 16.15 0.97
N LEU A 158 -13.56 16.81 0.23
CA LEU A 158 -12.31 16.19 -0.22
C LEU A 158 -11.43 15.71 0.95
N GLN A 159 -11.36 16.47 2.05
CA GLN A 159 -10.59 16.06 3.23
C GLN A 159 -11.23 14.84 3.93
N ILE A 160 -12.57 14.79 3.96
CA ILE A 160 -13.29 13.62 4.50
C ILE A 160 -12.99 12.39 3.63
N VAL A 161 -13.10 12.53 2.31
CA VAL A 161 -12.82 11.44 1.36
C VAL A 161 -11.38 10.94 1.49
N ASP A 162 -10.40 11.84 1.58
CA ASP A 162 -8.99 11.45 1.73
C ASP A 162 -8.71 10.74 3.06
N ALA A 163 -9.37 11.16 4.15
CA ALA A 163 -9.29 10.46 5.43
C ALA A 163 -9.87 9.04 5.36
N LEU A 164 -11.00 8.87 4.68
CA LEU A 164 -11.63 7.57 4.48
C LEU A 164 -10.81 6.66 3.56
N ASP A 165 -10.18 7.22 2.52
CA ASP A 165 -9.27 6.52 1.61
C ASP A 165 -8.04 5.97 2.36
N ALA A 166 -7.42 6.78 3.22
CA ALA A 166 -6.32 6.32 4.07
C ALA A 166 -6.73 5.17 5.01
N LEU A 167 -7.94 5.24 5.60
CA LEU A 167 -8.49 4.16 6.44
C LEU A 167 -8.81 2.90 5.63
N LEU A 168 -9.33 3.03 4.41
CA LEU A 168 -9.57 1.93 3.48
C LEU A 168 -8.25 1.18 3.18
N VAL A 169 -7.20 1.90 2.76
CA VAL A 169 -5.88 1.32 2.46
C VAL A 169 -5.31 0.60 3.67
N ASN A 170 -5.36 1.20 4.87
CA ASN A 170 -4.90 0.57 6.10
C ASN A 170 -5.67 -0.72 6.43
N THR A 171 -6.99 -0.71 6.27
CA THR A 171 -7.85 -1.86 6.53
C THR A 171 -7.58 -2.99 5.54
N ARG A 172 -7.35 -2.66 4.26
CA ARG A 172 -6.97 -3.62 3.21
C ARG A 172 -5.61 -4.26 3.48
N ASN A 173 -4.58 -3.47 3.80
CA ASN A 173 -3.24 -3.98 4.12
C ASN A 173 -3.28 -4.91 5.35
N ASN A 174 -4.04 -4.52 6.37
CA ASN A 174 -4.27 -5.35 7.55
C ASN A 174 -4.99 -6.66 7.22
N ALA A 175 -6.06 -6.61 6.40
CA ALA A 175 -6.80 -7.80 5.97
C ALA A 175 -5.92 -8.78 5.18
N ASN A 176 -5.09 -8.28 4.26
CA ASN A 176 -4.13 -9.09 3.50
C ASN A 176 -3.09 -9.76 4.40
N THR A 177 -2.58 -9.01 5.38
CA THR A 177 -1.64 -9.55 6.39
C THR A 177 -2.28 -10.66 7.20
N LEU A 178 -3.53 -10.44 7.63
CA LEU A 178 -4.30 -11.41 8.41
C LEU A 178 -4.64 -12.67 7.60
N GLN A 179 -4.98 -12.50 6.31
CA GLN A 179 -5.18 -13.60 5.37
C GLN A 179 -3.94 -14.52 5.31
N ALA A 180 -2.75 -13.92 5.18
CA ALA A 180 -1.50 -14.68 5.13
C ALA A 180 -1.23 -15.47 6.42
N GLN A 181 -1.57 -14.93 7.59
CA GLN A 181 -1.43 -15.65 8.87
C GLN A 181 -2.38 -16.84 8.96
N TYR A 182 -3.62 -16.66 8.51
CA TYR A 182 -4.59 -17.75 8.49
C TYR A 182 -4.24 -18.82 7.46
N GLN A 183 -3.76 -18.43 6.28
CA GLN A 183 -3.30 -19.39 5.28
C GLN A 183 -2.15 -20.26 5.82
N ALA A 184 -1.20 -19.67 6.55
CA ALA A 184 -0.14 -20.44 7.19
C ALA A 184 -0.66 -21.48 8.19
N ALA A 185 -1.77 -21.21 8.90
CA ALA A 185 -2.41 -22.19 9.77
C ALA A 185 -3.13 -23.30 9.02
N VAL A 186 -3.79 -22.98 7.91
CA VAL A 186 -4.37 -23.99 7.01
C VAL A 186 -3.28 -24.91 6.45
N ASP A 187 -2.13 -24.34 6.10
CA ASP A 187 -0.98 -25.08 5.53
C ASP A 187 -0.16 -25.84 6.60
N GLY A 188 -0.53 -25.74 7.88
CA GLY A 188 0.20 -26.37 8.99
C GLY A 188 1.55 -25.73 9.31
N ALA A 189 1.79 -24.52 8.82
CA ALA A 189 3.01 -23.73 9.00
C ALA A 189 2.91 -22.66 10.09
N PHE A 190 1.82 -22.63 10.86
CA PHE A 190 1.59 -21.64 11.91
C PHE A 190 2.55 -21.81 13.10
N GLY A 191 3.16 -20.70 13.53
CA GLY A 191 4.00 -20.66 14.73
C GLY A 191 4.34 -19.23 15.16
N ASP A 192 5.40 -19.08 15.99
CA ASP A 192 5.77 -17.80 16.62
C ASP A 192 5.94 -16.64 15.64
N ASN A 193 6.46 -16.92 14.43
CA ASN A 193 6.66 -15.89 13.40
C ASN A 193 5.34 -15.30 12.89
N ASN A 194 4.25 -16.08 12.92
CA ASN A 194 2.93 -15.61 12.51
C ASN A 194 2.30 -14.65 13.53
N CYS A 195 2.67 -14.81 14.79
CA CYS A 195 2.25 -13.96 15.90
C CYS A 195 3.00 -12.63 15.96
N ALA A 196 4.08 -12.46 15.19
CA ALA A 196 4.88 -11.25 15.13
C ALA A 196 4.46 -10.29 14.00
N ALA A 197 3.38 -10.60 13.27
CA ALA A 197 2.89 -9.77 12.18
C ALA A 197 2.48 -8.37 12.67
N PHE A 198 2.87 -7.34 11.92
CA PHE A 198 2.50 -5.96 12.21
C PHE A 198 1.13 -5.64 11.61
N TYR A 199 0.31 -4.91 12.37
CA TYR A 199 -0.98 -4.41 11.92
C TYR A 199 -1.09 -2.93 12.24
N ASN A 200 -1.58 -2.15 11.28
CA ASN A 200 -1.92 -0.75 11.50
C ASN A 200 -3.02 -0.64 12.56
N ALA A 201 -2.95 0.39 13.40
CA ALA A 201 -4.03 0.68 14.33
C ALA A 201 -5.23 1.21 13.52
N LEU A 202 -6.36 0.49 13.58
CA LEU A 202 -7.61 0.93 12.97
C LEU A 202 -8.42 1.69 14.02
N GLN A 203 -8.96 2.84 13.63
CA GLN A 203 -9.89 3.62 14.44
C GLN A 203 -11.13 3.87 13.59
N PRO A 204 -12.33 3.49 14.08
CA PRO A 204 -13.57 3.79 13.38
C PRO A 204 -13.68 5.29 13.09
N TYR A 205 -14.10 5.63 11.87
CA TYR A 205 -14.33 7.01 11.50
C TYR A 205 -15.69 7.47 12.00
N THR A 206 -15.75 8.62 12.67
CA THR A 206 -17.00 9.22 13.15
C THR A 206 -17.26 10.51 12.37
N LEU A 207 -18.33 10.55 11.59
CA LEU A 207 -18.79 11.77 10.94
C LEU A 207 -19.35 12.75 11.98
N SER A 208 -19.03 14.03 11.83
CA SER A 208 -19.70 15.07 12.62
C SER A 208 -21.15 15.25 12.13
N ALA A 209 -22.03 15.78 12.99
CA ALA A 209 -23.40 16.08 12.59
C ALA A 209 -23.48 17.12 11.46
N ALA A 210 -22.50 18.04 11.39
CA ALA A 210 -22.40 19.02 10.30
C ALA A 210 -22.02 18.34 8.98
N ASP A 211 -21.06 17.40 9.01
CA ASP A 211 -20.62 16.67 7.81
C ASP A 211 -21.73 15.75 7.26
N ASP A 212 -22.44 15.06 8.16
CA ASP A 212 -23.57 14.19 7.79
C ASP A 212 -24.73 14.98 7.19
N SER A 213 -25.04 16.15 7.76
CA SER A 213 -26.05 17.06 7.21
C SER A 213 -25.65 17.65 5.86
N ALA A 214 -24.36 17.97 5.68
CA ALA A 214 -23.83 18.55 4.45
C ALA A 214 -23.67 17.52 3.32
N ASN A 215 -23.50 16.24 3.65
CA ASN A 215 -23.21 15.18 2.68
C ASN A 215 -24.12 13.95 2.87
N PRO A 216 -25.43 14.05 2.54
CA PRO A 216 -26.37 12.95 2.71
C PRO A 216 -25.92 11.69 1.99
N GLY A 217 -25.91 10.57 2.72
CA GLY A 217 -25.49 9.25 2.20
C GLY A 217 -24.04 8.89 2.54
N LEU A 218 -23.19 9.84 2.94
CA LEU A 218 -21.82 9.55 3.34
C LEU A 218 -21.78 8.66 4.59
N ALA A 219 -22.76 8.79 5.49
CA ALA A 219 -22.91 7.94 6.66
C ALA A 219 -23.01 6.44 6.32
N ALA A 220 -23.66 6.08 5.20
CA ALA A 220 -23.78 4.67 4.81
C ALA A 220 -22.42 4.09 4.39
N LEU A 221 -21.61 4.87 3.68
CA LEU A 221 -20.25 4.49 3.30
C LEU A 221 -19.35 4.35 4.54
N VAL A 222 -19.40 5.33 5.45
CA VAL A 222 -18.64 5.30 6.71
C VAL A 222 -19.06 4.11 7.57
N GLN A 223 -20.35 3.81 7.65
CA GLN A 223 -20.86 2.64 8.36
C GLN A 223 -20.31 1.34 7.76
N ARG A 224 -20.30 1.20 6.43
CA ARG A 224 -19.76 0.01 5.75
C ARG A 224 -18.27 -0.18 6.03
N LEU A 225 -17.48 0.89 5.95
CA LEU A 225 -16.05 0.85 6.29
C LEU A 225 -15.85 0.46 7.76
N ASN A 226 -16.57 1.09 8.68
CA ASN A 226 -16.48 0.77 10.11
C ASN A 226 -16.90 -0.69 10.40
N SER A 227 -17.94 -1.21 9.73
CA SER A 227 -18.34 -2.61 9.84
C SER A 227 -17.27 -3.57 9.30
N ALA A 228 -16.53 -3.20 8.26
CA ALA A 228 -15.38 -3.97 7.79
C ALA A 228 -14.23 -3.95 8.82
N GLN A 229 -13.94 -2.81 9.45
CA GLN A 229 -12.95 -2.70 10.52
C GLN A 229 -13.32 -3.51 11.77
N THR A 230 -14.59 -3.50 12.18
CA THR A 230 -15.09 -4.31 13.30
C THR A 230 -14.90 -5.80 13.03
N ARG A 231 -15.33 -6.29 11.86
CA ARG A 231 -15.12 -7.70 11.47
C ARG A 231 -13.64 -8.06 11.37
N PHE A 232 -12.80 -7.13 10.92
CA PHE A 232 -11.35 -7.32 10.95
C PHE A 232 -10.84 -7.51 12.38
N ALA A 233 -11.27 -6.67 13.33
CA ALA A 233 -10.87 -6.79 14.73
C ALA A 233 -11.33 -8.11 15.36
N GLU A 234 -12.57 -8.53 15.06
CA GLU A 234 -13.11 -9.83 15.49
C GLU A 234 -12.31 -11.00 14.90
N ALA A 235 -12.04 -10.96 13.58
CA ALA A 235 -11.23 -11.96 12.92
C ALA A 235 -9.81 -11.97 13.51
N ARG A 236 -9.20 -10.82 13.78
CA ARG A 236 -7.87 -10.75 14.39
C ARG A 236 -7.84 -11.30 15.83
N ALA A 237 -8.89 -11.09 16.61
CA ALA A 237 -8.94 -11.57 17.99
C ALA A 237 -8.77 -13.10 18.10
N ALA A 238 -9.25 -13.86 17.11
CA ALA A 238 -9.04 -15.31 17.05
C ALA A 238 -7.55 -15.68 16.84
N LEU A 239 -6.85 -14.94 15.97
CA LEU A 239 -5.40 -15.07 15.78
C LEU A 239 -4.66 -14.69 17.07
N ASP A 240 -4.98 -13.55 17.68
CA ASP A 240 -4.35 -13.07 18.90
C ASP A 240 -4.51 -14.11 20.04
N GLN A 241 -5.69 -14.72 20.17
CA GLN A 241 -5.95 -15.79 21.14
C GLN A 241 -5.11 -17.04 20.89
N ALA A 242 -4.94 -17.45 19.62
CA ALA A 242 -4.06 -18.56 19.25
C ALA A 242 -2.59 -18.26 19.56
N CYS A 243 -2.19 -17.00 19.48
CA CYS A 243 -0.83 -16.54 19.80
C CYS A 243 -0.52 -16.47 21.30
N LEU A 244 -1.53 -16.54 22.17
CA LEU A 244 -1.33 -16.58 23.63
C LEU A 244 -0.97 -17.99 24.14
N SER A 245 -1.16 -19.04 23.34
CA SER A 245 -0.75 -20.39 23.73
C SER A 245 0.75 -20.60 23.54
N SER A 246 1.34 -21.52 24.31
CA SER A 246 2.75 -21.92 24.19
C SER A 246 2.84 -23.43 23.99
N PRO A 247 3.08 -23.93 22.77
CA PRO A 247 3.31 -23.17 21.53
C PRO A 247 2.04 -22.48 21.00
N PRO A 248 2.14 -21.47 20.12
CA PRO A 248 0.99 -20.94 19.39
C PRO A 248 0.30 -22.05 18.60
N VAL A 249 -1.02 -22.15 18.72
CA VAL A 249 -1.81 -23.18 18.03
C VAL A 249 -3.08 -22.55 17.47
N LEU A 250 -3.23 -22.66 16.15
CA LEU A 250 -4.43 -22.29 15.43
C LEU A 250 -4.81 -23.46 14.51
N SER A 251 -6.00 -24.03 14.69
CA SER A 251 -6.40 -25.18 13.87
C SER A 251 -6.75 -24.75 12.44
N ALA A 252 -6.60 -25.65 11.47
CA ALA A 252 -6.98 -25.41 10.09
C ALA A 252 -8.47 -25.05 9.95
N ASP A 253 -9.35 -25.65 10.76
CA ASP A 253 -10.79 -25.34 10.74
C ASP A 253 -11.07 -23.92 11.25
N GLN A 254 -10.41 -23.49 12.34
CA GLN A 254 -10.52 -22.12 12.85
C GLN A 254 -9.98 -21.12 11.83
N ALA A 255 -8.85 -21.45 11.20
CA ALA A 255 -8.24 -20.61 10.17
C ALA A 255 -9.12 -20.49 8.92
N ASN A 256 -9.70 -21.59 8.43
CA ASN A 256 -10.63 -21.59 7.29
C ASN A 256 -11.87 -20.74 7.55
N ALA A 257 -12.46 -20.83 8.74
CA ALA A 257 -13.59 -19.98 9.11
C ALA A 257 -13.21 -18.50 9.09
N ALA A 258 -12.05 -18.15 9.64
CA ALA A 258 -11.56 -16.78 9.63
C ALA A 258 -11.21 -16.28 8.21
N LEU A 259 -10.69 -17.14 7.32
CA LEU A 259 -10.44 -16.80 5.92
C LEU A 259 -11.72 -16.39 5.19
N GLN A 260 -12.85 -17.04 5.47
CA GLN A 260 -14.15 -16.62 4.90
C GLN A 260 -14.54 -15.22 5.39
N THR A 261 -14.31 -14.90 6.66
CA THR A 261 -14.52 -13.55 7.20
C THR A 261 -13.61 -12.53 6.52
N VAL A 262 -12.33 -12.85 6.32
CA VAL A 262 -11.37 -11.98 5.63
C VAL A 262 -11.76 -11.74 4.18
N ALA A 263 -12.20 -12.78 3.46
CA ALA A 263 -12.68 -12.63 2.08
C ALA A 263 -13.93 -11.73 2.00
N ALA A 264 -14.86 -11.85 2.95
CA ALA A 264 -16.02 -10.95 3.03
C ALA A 264 -15.59 -9.50 3.32
N ILE A 265 -14.62 -9.28 4.21
CA ILE A 265 -14.04 -7.95 4.47
C ILE A 265 -13.45 -7.38 3.18
N GLN A 266 -12.63 -8.16 2.46
CA GLN A 266 -12.00 -7.71 1.21
C GLN A 266 -13.05 -7.31 0.15
N SER A 267 -14.12 -8.10 0.00
CA SER A 267 -15.25 -7.77 -0.88
C SER A 267 -15.94 -6.46 -0.50
N ASP A 268 -16.17 -6.23 0.80
CA ASP A 268 -16.79 -5.00 1.26
C ASP A 268 -15.88 -3.79 1.07
N LEU A 269 -14.57 -3.93 1.28
CA LEU A 269 -13.60 -2.88 1.03
C LEU A 269 -13.57 -2.48 -0.46
N THR A 270 -13.67 -3.44 -1.39
CA THR A 270 -13.81 -3.12 -2.82
C THR A 270 -15.08 -2.31 -3.09
N THR A 271 -16.19 -2.61 -2.42
CA THR A 271 -17.42 -1.83 -2.59
C THR A 271 -17.26 -0.40 -2.01
N VAL A 272 -16.63 -0.27 -0.84
CA VAL A 272 -16.33 1.05 -0.23
C VAL A 272 -15.42 1.88 -1.14
N GLU A 273 -14.43 1.25 -1.78
CA GLU A 273 -13.54 1.92 -2.74
C GLU A 273 -14.32 2.51 -3.91
N LEU A 274 -15.23 1.73 -4.51
CA LEU A 274 -16.10 2.21 -5.59
C LEU A 274 -16.97 3.38 -5.13
N ASP A 275 -17.59 3.29 -3.95
CA ASP A 275 -18.39 4.39 -3.41
C ASP A 275 -17.53 5.64 -3.15
N LEU A 276 -16.32 5.49 -2.58
CA LEU A 276 -15.41 6.60 -2.29
C LEU A 276 -15.00 7.34 -3.56
N VAL A 277 -14.81 6.59 -4.64
CA VAL A 277 -14.49 7.11 -5.95
C VAL A 277 -15.62 8.02 -6.49
N GLU A 278 -16.89 7.65 -6.30
CA GLU A 278 -18.03 8.53 -6.61
C GLU A 278 -18.05 9.79 -5.75
N TRP A 279 -17.76 9.66 -4.45
CA TRP A 279 -17.70 10.80 -3.53
C TRP A 279 -16.57 11.77 -3.87
N ARG A 280 -15.41 11.25 -4.30
CA ARG A 280 -14.29 12.07 -4.76
C ARG A 280 -14.67 12.89 -5.98
N ALA A 281 -15.43 12.33 -6.92
CA ALA A 281 -15.92 13.05 -8.09
C ALA A 281 -16.84 14.22 -7.72
N ARG A 282 -17.67 14.07 -6.67
CA ARG A 282 -18.54 15.14 -6.15
C ARG A 282 -17.77 16.26 -5.44
N ALA A 283 -16.58 15.95 -4.92
CA ALA A 283 -15.75 16.91 -4.19
C ALA A 283 -15.03 17.90 -5.13
N VAL A 284 -14.92 17.58 -6.42
CA VAL A 284 -14.31 18.49 -7.40
C VAL A 284 -15.32 19.59 -7.72
N PRO A 285 -14.97 20.88 -7.51
CA PRO A 285 -15.89 21.97 -7.81
C PRO A 285 -16.25 21.93 -9.30
N THR A 286 -17.55 21.95 -9.61
CA THR A 286 -18.03 22.14 -10.98
C THR A 286 -17.37 23.41 -11.51
N PRO A 287 -16.64 23.36 -12.65
CA PRO A 287 -16.03 24.56 -13.20
C PRO A 287 -17.14 25.58 -13.41
N VAL A 288 -16.98 26.76 -12.80
CA VAL A 288 -17.89 27.89 -13.04
C VAL A 288 -17.85 28.13 -14.55
N PRO A 289 -18.99 28.08 -15.26
CA PRO A 289 -18.99 28.31 -16.69
C PRO A 289 -18.35 29.67 -16.93
N THR A 290 -17.18 29.65 -17.56
CA THR A 290 -16.52 30.87 -17.99
C THR A 290 -17.49 31.52 -18.95
N GLN A 291 -18.00 32.70 -18.62
CA GLN A 291 -18.86 33.46 -19.53
C GLN A 291 -18.04 33.72 -20.80
N GLU A 292 -18.33 32.90 -21.81
CA GLU A 292 -17.78 33.00 -23.14
C GLU A 292 -18.19 34.36 -23.69
N SER A 293 -17.20 35.24 -23.87
CA SER A 293 -17.39 36.54 -24.49
C SER A 293 -17.82 36.27 -25.93
N ALA A 294 -19.11 36.52 -26.19
CA ALA A 294 -19.74 36.25 -27.48
C ALA A 294 -19.02 36.98 -28.61
N THR A 295 -18.25 36.22 -29.41
CA THR A 295 -17.90 36.56 -30.78
C THR A 295 -18.83 35.75 -31.68
N PRO A 296 -19.71 36.38 -32.50
CA PRO A 296 -20.56 35.64 -33.41
C PRO A 296 -19.76 35.23 -34.64
N GLU A 297 -19.20 34.03 -34.64
CA GLU A 297 -18.72 33.37 -35.84
C GLU A 297 -19.21 31.93 -35.88
N ASN A 298 -20.40 31.78 -36.47
CA ASN A 298 -20.88 30.64 -37.25
C ASN A 298 -20.00 29.36 -37.20
N ALA A 299 -20.05 28.63 -36.08
CA ALA A 299 -19.42 27.32 -35.94
C ALA A 299 -20.49 26.22 -35.85
N ALA A 300 -20.26 25.17 -36.63
CA ALA A 300 -21.08 23.98 -36.77
C ALA A 300 -21.03 23.10 -35.49
N PRO A 301 -21.88 22.07 -35.34
CA PRO A 301 -22.09 21.38 -34.06
C PRO A 301 -20.87 20.52 -33.66
N GLU A 302 -20.20 20.88 -32.57
CA GLU A 302 -18.95 20.25 -32.09
C GLU A 302 -19.17 19.30 -30.89
N GLU A 303 -20.33 19.35 -30.22
CA GLU A 303 -20.69 18.50 -29.07
C GLU A 303 -20.75 16.99 -29.38
N ASP A 304 -21.05 16.62 -30.62
CA ASP A 304 -21.13 15.20 -31.04
C ASP A 304 -19.74 14.51 -31.05
N THR A 305 -18.65 15.30 -31.01
CA THR A 305 -17.28 14.77 -31.11
C THR A 305 -16.68 14.33 -29.76
N ALA A 306 -16.98 15.05 -28.67
CA ALA A 306 -16.40 14.76 -27.35
C ALA A 306 -16.97 13.47 -26.75
N GLN A 307 -18.30 13.30 -26.79
CA GLN A 307 -18.95 12.08 -26.32
C GLN A 307 -18.52 10.86 -27.14
N ALA A 308 -18.39 11.01 -28.46
CA ALA A 308 -17.87 9.95 -29.32
C ALA A 308 -16.42 9.58 -28.97
N ALA A 309 -15.58 10.55 -28.58
CA ALA A 309 -14.22 10.29 -28.12
C ALA A 309 -14.19 9.52 -26.79
N ILE A 310 -15.02 9.91 -25.82
CA ILE A 310 -15.18 9.21 -24.52
C ILE A 310 -15.58 7.75 -24.76
N LEU A 311 -16.64 7.52 -25.54
CA LEU A 311 -17.15 6.17 -25.82
C LEU A 311 -16.12 5.32 -26.58
N ARG A 312 -15.31 5.93 -27.46
CA ARG A 312 -14.21 5.25 -28.14
C ARG A 312 -13.14 4.78 -27.15
N GLN A 313 -12.72 5.65 -26.24
CA GLN A 313 -11.72 5.30 -25.22
C GLN A 313 -12.26 4.23 -24.25
N ALA A 314 -13.53 4.32 -23.87
CA ALA A 314 -14.17 3.31 -23.03
C ALA A 314 -14.21 1.93 -23.71
N ALA A 315 -14.48 1.89 -25.02
CA ALA A 315 -14.44 0.65 -25.79
C ALA A 315 -13.02 0.04 -25.83
N LEU A 316 -11.98 0.84 -26.09
CA LEU A 316 -10.59 0.38 -26.11
C LEU A 316 -10.15 -0.21 -24.76
N MET A 317 -10.50 0.43 -23.65
CA MET A 317 -10.22 -0.11 -22.32
C MET A 317 -11.05 -1.35 -22.01
N THR A 318 -12.28 -1.45 -22.49
CA THR A 318 -13.09 -2.67 -22.34
C THR A 318 -12.42 -3.83 -23.07
N ASP A 319 -11.99 -3.64 -24.31
CA ASP A 319 -11.30 -4.67 -25.09
C ASP A 319 -10.00 -5.10 -24.40
N LEU A 320 -9.26 -4.16 -23.80
CA LEU A 320 -8.07 -4.46 -23.01
C LEU A 320 -8.41 -5.32 -21.78
N VAL A 321 -9.42 -4.93 -20.99
CA VAL A 321 -9.89 -5.68 -19.82
C VAL A 321 -10.35 -7.09 -20.23
N ASP A 322 -11.12 -7.21 -21.31
CA ASP A 322 -11.60 -8.48 -21.82
C ASP A 322 -10.44 -9.38 -22.28
N ASN A 323 -9.44 -8.84 -22.98
CA ASN A 323 -8.24 -9.60 -23.35
C ASN A 323 -7.42 -10.06 -22.13
N MET A 324 -7.35 -9.24 -21.08
CA MET A 324 -6.63 -9.60 -19.86
C MET A 324 -7.36 -10.68 -19.06
N THR A 325 -8.69 -10.65 -19.07
CA THR A 325 -9.58 -11.49 -18.23
C THR A 325 -10.26 -12.65 -18.99
N ASP A 326 -10.02 -12.80 -20.29
CA ASP A 326 -10.53 -13.93 -21.06
C ASP A 326 -10.07 -15.27 -20.45
N THR A 327 -10.78 -16.34 -20.77
CA THR A 327 -10.47 -17.73 -20.38
C THR A 327 -9.04 -18.18 -20.70
N ARG A 328 -8.39 -17.52 -21.66
CA ARG A 328 -6.97 -17.71 -22.01
C ARG A 328 -6.12 -16.48 -21.77
N GLY A 329 -6.68 -15.49 -21.08
CA GLY A 329 -6.04 -14.24 -20.74
C GLY A 329 -4.88 -14.45 -19.75
N PRO A 330 -3.93 -13.50 -19.71
CA PRO A 330 -2.79 -13.52 -18.80
C PRO A 330 -3.17 -13.75 -17.33
N ILE A 331 -4.33 -13.27 -16.89
CA ILE A 331 -4.74 -13.41 -15.49
C ILE A 331 -5.20 -14.81 -15.12
N VAL A 332 -6.01 -15.44 -15.98
CA VAL A 332 -6.51 -16.79 -15.78
C VAL A 332 -5.36 -17.78 -15.82
N LEU A 333 -4.42 -17.56 -16.75
CA LEU A 333 -3.19 -18.36 -16.84
C LEU A 333 -2.31 -18.19 -15.59
N LEU A 334 -2.19 -16.96 -15.06
CA LEU A 334 -1.40 -16.71 -13.86
C LEU A 334 -2.01 -17.39 -12.63
N ASP A 335 -3.33 -17.25 -12.44
CA ASP A 335 -4.08 -17.90 -11.35
C ASP A 335 -3.98 -19.43 -11.42
N GLN A 336 -4.16 -20.00 -12.61
CA GLN A 336 -3.98 -21.44 -12.84
C GLN A 336 -2.57 -21.89 -12.48
N ASN A 337 -1.54 -21.19 -12.96
CA ASN A 337 -0.14 -21.55 -12.74
C ASN A 337 0.23 -21.50 -11.26
N TRP A 338 -0.29 -20.53 -10.50
CA TRP A 338 -0.09 -20.47 -9.05
C TRP A 338 -0.89 -21.54 -8.29
N SER A 339 -2.10 -21.85 -8.73
CA SER A 339 -2.90 -22.96 -8.18
C SER A 339 -2.20 -24.31 -8.36
N GLU A 340 -1.62 -24.56 -9.54
CA GLU A 340 -0.82 -25.76 -9.81
C GLU A 340 0.42 -25.80 -8.91
N ALA A 341 1.12 -24.67 -8.76
CA ALA A 341 2.30 -24.54 -7.90
C ALA A 341 2.02 -24.86 -6.42
N GLN A 342 0.82 -24.54 -5.93
CA GLN A 342 0.38 -24.88 -4.57
C GLN A 342 0.35 -26.40 -4.35
N THR A 343 0.03 -27.17 -5.39
CA THR A 343 0.01 -28.65 -5.36
C THR A 343 1.35 -29.29 -5.79
N GLY A 344 2.39 -28.49 -6.01
CA GLY A 344 3.71 -28.95 -6.45
C GLY A 344 3.86 -29.11 -7.97
N GLY A 345 2.92 -28.61 -8.76
CA GLY A 345 3.03 -28.55 -10.22
C GLY A 345 4.04 -27.49 -10.70
N ASP A 346 4.78 -27.79 -11.75
CA ASP A 346 5.77 -26.90 -12.37
C ASP A 346 5.53 -26.68 -13.88
N SER A 347 4.39 -27.15 -14.40
CA SER A 347 4.01 -27.07 -15.82
C SER A 347 4.13 -25.65 -16.37
N GLY A 348 3.73 -24.65 -15.60
CA GLY A 348 3.80 -23.24 -15.97
C GLY A 348 5.23 -22.71 -16.14
N CYS A 349 6.25 -23.32 -15.52
CA CYS A 349 7.63 -22.84 -15.62
C CYS A 349 8.20 -22.91 -17.04
N ARG A 350 7.64 -23.76 -17.91
CA ARG A 350 8.07 -23.92 -19.31
C ARG A 350 7.17 -23.20 -20.30
N GLN A 351 6.06 -22.63 -19.85
CA GLN A 351 5.17 -21.85 -20.70
C GLN A 351 5.82 -20.53 -21.06
N VAL A 352 5.56 -20.03 -22.26
CA VAL A 352 5.97 -18.68 -22.69
C VAL A 352 5.17 -17.65 -21.89
N ASP A 353 5.83 -16.57 -21.46
CA ASP A 353 5.14 -15.47 -20.79
C ASP A 353 4.08 -14.84 -21.70
N PRO A 354 2.87 -14.60 -21.17
CA PRO A 354 1.89 -13.83 -21.93
C PRO A 354 2.38 -12.40 -22.11
N VAL A 355 2.06 -11.80 -23.25
CA VAL A 355 2.35 -10.39 -23.50
C VAL A 355 1.34 -9.56 -22.73
N ILE A 356 1.81 -8.85 -21.70
CA ILE A 356 1.00 -7.89 -20.95
C ILE A 356 1.27 -6.50 -21.55
N PRO A 357 0.24 -5.79 -22.06
CA PRO A 357 0.41 -4.46 -22.61
C PRO A 357 1.00 -3.47 -21.59
N GLU A 358 1.62 -2.40 -22.08
CA GLU A 358 2.00 -1.23 -21.26
C GLU A 358 0.77 -0.51 -20.69
N ASP A 359 1.01 0.39 -19.75
CA ASP A 359 -0.06 1.17 -19.10
C ASP A 359 -0.84 1.98 -20.14
N TYR A 360 -2.16 1.96 -20.00
CA TYR A 360 -3.06 2.72 -20.86
C TYR A 360 -2.91 4.22 -20.58
N ALA A 361 -2.69 5.00 -21.64
CA ALA A 361 -2.58 6.45 -21.59
C ALA A 361 -3.84 7.09 -22.19
N LEU A 362 -4.65 7.72 -21.34
CA LEU A 362 -5.83 8.46 -21.76
C LEU A 362 -5.44 9.85 -22.28
N PRO A 363 -5.95 10.30 -23.44
CA PRO A 363 -5.73 11.67 -23.92
C PRO A 363 -6.28 12.71 -22.92
N SER A 364 -5.55 13.81 -22.73
CA SER A 364 -5.89 14.84 -21.73
C SER A 364 -7.28 15.44 -21.94
N GLU A 365 -7.69 15.60 -23.20
CA GLU A 365 -9.01 16.15 -23.55
C GLU A 365 -10.13 15.25 -23.02
N VAL A 366 -9.97 13.93 -23.18
CA VAL A 366 -10.96 12.94 -22.74
C VAL A 366 -10.89 12.76 -21.21
N ALA A 367 -9.69 12.80 -20.64
CA ALA A 367 -9.49 12.73 -19.18
C ALA A 367 -10.21 13.88 -18.45
N SER A 368 -10.17 15.10 -19.00
CA SER A 368 -10.89 16.24 -18.43
C SER A 368 -12.41 16.15 -18.57
N ALA A 369 -12.90 15.36 -19.53
CA ALA A 369 -14.32 15.27 -19.85
C ALA A 369 -15.05 14.14 -19.09
N SER A 370 -14.34 13.16 -18.51
CA SER A 370 -14.95 12.06 -17.76
C SER A 370 -14.07 11.57 -16.61
N SER A 371 -14.48 11.84 -15.37
CA SER A 371 -13.81 11.32 -14.16
C SER A 371 -13.88 9.79 -14.07
N ASN A 372 -15.02 9.20 -14.45
CA ASN A 372 -15.22 7.74 -14.46
C ASN A 372 -14.21 7.06 -15.39
N LEU A 373 -13.88 7.69 -16.52
CA LEU A 373 -12.90 7.16 -17.47
C LEU A 373 -11.46 7.24 -16.94
N VAL A 374 -11.11 8.30 -16.19
CA VAL A 374 -9.81 8.41 -15.51
C VAL A 374 -9.66 7.36 -14.41
N GLN A 375 -10.73 7.10 -13.67
CA GLN A 375 -10.74 6.06 -12.63
C GLN A 375 -10.65 4.66 -13.26
N ALA A 376 -11.36 4.43 -14.37
CA ALA A 376 -11.26 3.20 -15.12
C ALA A 376 -9.82 2.97 -15.61
N GLN A 377 -9.18 4.00 -16.18
CA GLN A 377 -7.77 3.95 -16.57
C GLN A 377 -6.87 3.58 -15.39
N THR A 378 -7.08 4.19 -14.22
CA THR A 378 -6.31 3.90 -13.00
C THR A 378 -6.45 2.44 -12.59
N ALA A 379 -7.68 1.92 -12.58
CA ALA A 379 -7.95 0.52 -12.25
C ALA A 379 -7.37 -0.46 -13.30
N VAL A 380 -7.46 -0.14 -14.60
CA VAL A 380 -6.81 -0.92 -15.67
C VAL A 380 -5.31 -0.98 -15.46
N ASN A 381 -4.65 0.15 -15.22
CA ASN A 381 -3.20 0.22 -15.07
C ASN A 381 -2.73 -0.50 -13.81
N LEU A 382 -3.49 -0.42 -12.70
CA LEU A 382 -3.23 -1.22 -11.52
C LEU A 382 -3.31 -2.74 -11.82
N GLY A 383 -4.35 -3.17 -12.54
CA GLY A 383 -4.49 -4.57 -12.96
C GLY A 383 -3.33 -5.04 -13.84
N LEU A 384 -2.88 -4.21 -14.79
CA LEU A 384 -1.73 -4.49 -15.65
C LEU A 384 -0.43 -4.58 -14.85
N GLN A 385 -0.18 -3.66 -13.93
CA GLN A 385 1.01 -3.68 -13.08
C GLN A 385 1.06 -4.93 -12.21
N LEU A 386 -0.04 -5.25 -11.51
CA LEU A 386 -0.15 -6.45 -10.68
C LEU A 386 0.05 -7.73 -11.49
N LEU A 387 -0.44 -7.78 -12.73
CA LEU A 387 -0.16 -8.88 -13.65
C LEU A 387 1.35 -9.02 -13.94
N ARG A 388 2.03 -7.92 -14.28
CA ARG A 388 3.49 -7.95 -14.57
C ARG A 388 4.27 -8.41 -13.33
N ASP A 389 3.92 -7.90 -12.15
CA ASP A 389 4.54 -8.28 -10.88
C ASP A 389 4.30 -9.76 -10.56
N GLY A 390 3.07 -10.25 -10.74
CA GLY A 390 2.70 -11.64 -10.49
C GLY A 390 3.43 -12.62 -11.42
N TRP A 391 3.56 -12.31 -12.71
CA TRP A 391 4.34 -13.11 -13.65
C TRP A 391 5.85 -13.05 -13.36
N THR A 392 6.37 -11.88 -12.97
CA THR A 392 7.78 -11.73 -12.55
C THR A 392 8.08 -12.58 -11.31
N LEU A 393 7.19 -12.56 -10.31
CA LEU A 393 7.27 -13.40 -9.13
C LEU A 393 7.23 -14.88 -9.50
N TYR A 394 6.35 -15.28 -10.42
CA TYR A 394 6.23 -16.67 -10.87
C TYR A 394 7.54 -17.15 -11.51
N ARG A 395 8.11 -16.38 -12.44
CA ARG A 395 9.37 -16.72 -13.12
C ARG A 395 10.55 -16.78 -12.18
N THR A 396 10.65 -15.80 -11.28
CA THR A 396 11.68 -15.80 -10.24
C THR A 396 11.54 -17.02 -9.33
N SER A 397 10.31 -17.43 -9.02
CA SER A 397 10.03 -18.61 -8.20
C SER A 397 10.39 -19.92 -8.92
N CYS A 398 10.11 -20.01 -10.23
CA CYS A 398 10.56 -21.12 -11.07
C CYS A 398 12.09 -21.24 -11.07
N ALA A 399 12.81 -20.14 -11.34
CA ALA A 399 14.27 -20.15 -11.43
C ALA A 399 14.95 -20.53 -10.09
N ASN A 400 14.32 -20.19 -8.97
CA ASN A 400 14.88 -20.40 -7.63
C ASN A 400 14.32 -21.63 -6.90
N ASN A 401 13.47 -22.45 -7.54
CA ASN A 401 12.76 -23.56 -6.91
C ASN A 401 11.94 -23.14 -5.66
N ARG A 402 11.23 -22.00 -5.76
CA ARG A 402 10.41 -21.42 -4.68
C ARG A 402 8.91 -21.33 -5.01
N LEU A 403 8.46 -22.06 -6.04
CA LEU A 403 7.06 -22.02 -6.49
C LEU A 403 6.04 -22.24 -5.36
N THR A 404 6.12 -23.37 -4.68
CA THR A 404 5.18 -23.70 -3.59
C THR A 404 5.26 -22.71 -2.43
N ALA A 405 6.48 -22.22 -2.11
CA ALA A 405 6.68 -21.25 -1.04
C ALA A 405 6.04 -19.87 -1.34
N ASN A 406 5.95 -19.50 -2.63
CA ASN A 406 5.42 -18.22 -3.06
C ASN A 406 3.99 -18.33 -3.63
N ALA A 407 3.39 -19.52 -3.66
CA ALA A 407 2.10 -19.76 -4.29
C ALA A 407 0.97 -18.91 -3.70
N SER A 408 0.89 -18.82 -2.37
CA SER A 408 -0.14 -18.01 -1.69
C SER A 408 -0.02 -16.52 -2.02
N THR A 409 1.21 -15.98 -2.05
CA THR A 409 1.45 -14.59 -2.47
C THR A 409 1.07 -14.38 -3.94
N GLY A 410 1.45 -15.32 -4.81
CA GLY A 410 1.12 -15.28 -6.22
C GLY A 410 -0.39 -15.29 -6.52
N LEU A 411 -1.14 -16.16 -5.85
CA LEU A 411 -2.61 -16.20 -5.93
C LEU A 411 -3.24 -14.89 -5.45
N LEU A 412 -2.73 -14.31 -4.37
CA LEU A 412 -3.21 -13.02 -3.89
C LEU A 412 -2.96 -11.90 -4.91
N THR A 413 -1.79 -11.88 -5.55
CA THR A 413 -1.47 -10.92 -6.61
C THR A 413 -2.41 -11.09 -7.81
N ALA A 414 -2.65 -12.32 -8.25
CA ALA A 414 -3.57 -12.61 -9.36
C ALA A 414 -5.01 -12.18 -9.01
N SER A 415 -5.50 -12.51 -7.82
CA SER A 415 -6.83 -12.09 -7.34
C SER A 415 -6.97 -10.57 -7.25
N SER A 416 -5.92 -9.88 -6.79
CA SER A 416 -5.89 -8.41 -6.72
C SER A 416 -5.94 -7.77 -8.11
N ALA A 417 -5.21 -8.33 -9.08
CA ALA A 417 -5.29 -7.89 -10.46
C ALA A 417 -6.70 -8.08 -11.05
N GLN A 418 -7.38 -9.19 -10.70
CA GLN A 418 -8.72 -9.49 -11.19
C GLN A 418 -9.72 -8.49 -10.62
N GLY A 419 -9.62 -8.19 -9.32
CA GLY A 419 -10.43 -7.17 -8.68
C GLY A 419 -10.25 -5.78 -9.32
N ALA A 420 -9.02 -5.42 -9.70
CA ALA A 420 -8.75 -4.15 -10.40
C ALA A 420 -9.42 -4.12 -11.79
N PHE A 421 -9.38 -5.21 -12.55
CA PHE A 421 -10.07 -5.30 -13.84
C PHE A 421 -11.61 -5.31 -13.72
N ASP A 422 -12.17 -5.94 -12.70
CA ASP A 422 -13.61 -5.92 -12.45
C ASP A 422 -14.11 -4.52 -12.05
N SER A 423 -13.32 -3.80 -11.23
CA SER A 423 -13.55 -2.38 -10.94
C SER A 423 -13.49 -1.53 -12.21
N ALA A 424 -12.49 -1.72 -13.06
CA ALA A 424 -12.42 -1.04 -14.36
C ALA A 424 -13.65 -1.32 -15.22
N ARG A 425 -14.09 -2.58 -15.34
CA ARG A 425 -15.27 -2.96 -16.12
C ARG A 425 -16.55 -2.28 -15.62
N THR A 426 -16.69 -2.15 -14.29
CA THR A 426 -17.82 -1.45 -13.66
C THR A 426 -17.83 0.04 -14.06
N LEU A 427 -16.68 0.72 -13.96
CA LEU A 427 -16.55 2.13 -14.34
C LEU A 427 -16.75 2.37 -15.84
N LEU A 428 -16.25 1.47 -16.70
CA LEU A 428 -16.44 1.54 -18.14
C LEU A 428 -17.91 1.35 -18.55
N ASN A 429 -18.64 0.49 -17.84
CA ASN A 429 -20.09 0.36 -18.04
C ASN A 429 -20.85 1.61 -17.62
N ALA A 430 -20.44 2.28 -16.53
CA ALA A 430 -21.03 3.56 -16.12
C ALA A 430 -20.86 4.63 -17.22
N VAL A 431 -19.65 4.77 -17.78
CA VAL A 431 -19.37 5.68 -18.91
C VAL A 431 -20.27 5.38 -20.11
N ARG A 432 -20.47 4.09 -20.45
CA ARG A 432 -21.34 3.69 -21.57
C ARG A 432 -22.81 4.01 -21.35
N SER A 433 -23.28 3.94 -20.10
CA SER A 433 -24.65 4.31 -19.74
C SER A 433 -24.88 5.82 -19.61
N GLY A 434 -23.84 6.65 -19.79
CA GLY A 434 -23.91 8.10 -19.64
C GLY A 434 -23.91 8.58 -18.19
N GLY A 435 -23.33 7.79 -17.28
CA GLY A 435 -23.16 8.12 -15.85
C GLY A 435 -21.82 8.75 -15.52
#